data_AF-A0A7Z8QAA0-F1
#
_entry.id   AF-A0A7Z8QAA0-F1
#
_cell.length_a   1.000
_cell.length_b   1.000
_cell.length_c   1.000
_cell.angle_alpha   90.00
_cell.angle_beta   90.00
_cell.angle_gamma   90.00
#
_symmetry.space_group_name_H-M   'P 1'
#
loop_
_entity.id
_entity.type
_entity.pdbx_description
1 polymer ?
#
loop_
_entity_poly.entity_id
_entity_poly.type
_entity_poly.pdbx_seq_one_letter_code
_entity_poly.pdbx_strand_id
1 'polypeptide(L)'
;MRRKVHYVIKSEYLWSSIAELARTQDADLLVTLQNGFKYIENESFGDNFQGLFSEINLNSEKLGKNHEDRNAKLCNIISKIAEGIADFSTDSDVLGDAYEYLIGEFAAGSGKKAGEFYTPQQLSNILSEIVTLDSQDPTTGKKKKLNKVLDFACGSGSLLLN
;
A
#
# COMPACT_ATOMS: atom_id res chain seq x y z
N MET A 1 7.73 -9.29 27.47
CA MET A 1 7.17 -7.93 27.22
C MET A 1 6.67 -7.90 25.78
N ARG A 2 5.35 -7.88 25.52
CA ARG A 2 4.84 -7.66 24.16
C ARG A 2 5.15 -6.22 23.78
N ARG A 3 6.04 -6.00 22.81
CA ARG A 3 6.30 -4.65 22.27
C ARG A 3 4.98 -4.15 21.66
N LYS A 4 4.50 -2.98 22.11
CA LYS A 4 3.24 -2.34 21.67
C LYS A 4 3.33 -1.69 20.28
N VAL A 5 4.51 -1.69 19.66
CA VAL A 5 4.78 -0.95 18.42
C VAL A 5 5.10 -1.95 17.32
N HIS A 6 4.39 -1.85 16.20
CA HIS A 6 4.48 -2.75 15.06
C HIS A 6 5.61 -2.37 14.08
N TYR A 7 6.08 -1.12 14.12
CA TYR A 7 7.22 -0.60 13.38
C TYR A 7 7.72 0.72 14.00
N VAL A 8 8.97 1.11 13.73
CA VAL A 8 9.55 2.38 14.22
C VAL A 8 10.27 3.08 13.08
N ILE A 9 9.78 4.24 12.67
CA ILE A 9 10.37 5.07 11.61
C ILE A 9 11.20 6.20 12.24
N LYS A 10 12.44 6.40 11.79
CA LYS A 10 13.27 7.56 12.17
C LYS A 10 12.61 8.84 11.66
N SER A 11 12.73 9.94 12.40
CA SER A 11 12.07 11.22 12.06
C SER A 11 12.39 11.70 10.63
N GLU A 12 13.62 11.50 10.17
CA GLU A 12 14.08 11.84 8.82
C GLU A 12 13.39 11.05 7.69
N TYR A 13 12.81 9.87 7.99
CA TYR A 13 12.11 9.01 7.02
C TYR A 13 10.59 9.06 7.15
N LEU A 14 10.06 9.92 8.03
CA LEU A 14 8.61 10.12 8.13
C LEU A 14 8.07 10.74 6.84
N TRP A 15 6.82 10.40 6.49
CA TRP A 15 6.14 10.99 5.32
C TRP A 15 6.18 12.51 5.33
N SER A 16 5.97 13.15 6.47
CA SER A 16 6.03 14.62 6.60
C SER A 16 7.40 15.19 6.23
N SER A 17 8.48 14.53 6.63
CA SER A 17 9.86 14.92 6.30
C SER A 17 10.14 14.74 4.80
N ILE A 18 9.72 13.61 4.23
CA ILE A 18 9.87 13.33 2.79
C ILE A 18 9.04 14.30 1.93
N ALA A 19 7.80 14.58 2.34
CA ALA A 19 6.93 15.54 1.67
C ALA A 19 7.49 16.97 1.72
N GLU A 20 8.12 17.35 2.84
CA GLU A 20 8.77 18.65 2.96
C GLU A 20 9.99 18.77 2.04
N LEU A 21 10.86 17.75 2.00
CA LEU A 21 11.98 17.70 1.05
C LEU A 21 11.50 17.84 -0.41
N ALA A 22 10.39 17.21 -0.76
CA ALA A 22 9.80 17.30 -2.09
C ALA A 22 9.27 18.71 -2.38
N ARG A 23 8.59 19.32 -1.39
CA ARG A 23 8.03 20.67 -1.48
C ARG A 23 9.12 21.73 -1.67
N THR A 24 10.27 21.56 -1.02
CA THR A 24 11.43 22.47 -1.15
C THR A 24 12.34 22.12 -2.33
N GLN A 25 12.03 21.08 -3.10
CA GLN A 25 12.87 20.57 -4.19
C GLN A 25 14.31 20.24 -3.73
N ASP A 26 14.42 19.67 -2.54
CA ASP A 26 15.71 19.34 -1.93
C ASP A 26 16.48 18.30 -2.77
N ALA A 27 17.79 18.50 -2.94
CA ALA A 27 18.65 17.64 -3.75
C ALA A 27 18.85 16.24 -3.14
N ASP A 28 18.64 16.10 -1.84
CA ASP A 28 18.87 14.88 -1.07
C ASP A 28 17.61 14.01 -0.92
N LEU A 29 16.46 14.41 -1.50
CA LEU A 29 15.22 13.63 -1.42
C LEU A 29 15.43 12.18 -1.88
N LEU A 30 16.02 11.97 -3.06
CA LEU A 30 16.24 10.65 -3.63
C LEU A 30 17.07 9.76 -2.69
N VAL A 31 18.17 10.29 -2.15
CA VAL A 31 19.05 9.56 -1.23
C VAL A 31 18.33 9.27 0.09
N THR A 32 17.61 10.25 0.63
CA THR A 32 16.85 10.10 1.88
C THR A 32 15.75 9.05 1.75
N LEU A 33 15.03 9.04 0.61
CA LEU A 33 13.98 8.05 0.33
C LEU A 33 14.57 6.64 0.20
N GLN A 34 15.69 6.48 -0.51
CA GLN A 34 16.39 5.19 -0.63
C GLN A 34 16.84 4.67 0.73
N ASN A 35 17.38 5.53 1.59
CA ASN A 35 17.78 5.16 2.94
C ASN A 35 16.58 4.81 3.81
N GLY A 36 15.46 5.54 3.67
CA GLY A 36 14.21 5.24 4.34
C GLY A 36 13.66 3.87 4.00
N PHE A 37 13.63 3.49 2.71
CA PHE A 37 13.22 2.14 2.30
C PHE A 37 14.10 1.06 2.92
N LYS A 38 15.43 1.20 2.81
CA LYS A 38 16.37 0.24 3.42
C LYS A 38 16.19 0.13 4.93
N TYR A 39 15.98 1.25 5.60
CA TYR A 39 15.77 1.28 7.04
C TYR A 39 14.47 0.55 7.42
N ILE A 40 13.38 0.75 6.67
CA ILE A 40 12.11 0.07 6.92
C ILE A 40 12.26 -1.45 6.77
N GLU A 41 12.94 -1.91 5.73
CA GLU A 41 13.11 -3.35 5.47
C GLU A 41 14.02 -4.04 6.48
N ASN A 42 15.10 -3.36 6.92
CA ASN A 42 16.20 -4.02 7.65
C ASN A 42 16.28 -3.63 9.14
N GLU A 43 15.73 -2.49 9.55
CA GLU A 43 15.92 -1.94 10.90
C GLU A 43 14.61 -1.65 11.65
N SER A 44 13.52 -1.31 10.94
CA SER A 44 12.29 -0.80 11.56
C SER A 44 11.58 -1.83 12.45
N PHE A 45 11.49 -3.11 12.04
CA PHE A 45 10.91 -4.17 12.86
C PHE A 45 11.07 -5.61 12.33
N GLY A 46 12.08 -6.33 12.82
CA GLY A 46 12.27 -7.76 12.50
C GLY A 46 12.28 -8.05 10.99
N ASP A 47 11.90 -9.26 10.60
CA ASP A 47 11.91 -9.69 9.19
C ASP A 47 10.58 -9.41 8.47
N ASN A 48 9.62 -8.72 9.12
CA ASN A 48 8.25 -8.55 8.60
C ASN A 48 8.16 -7.71 7.33
N PHE A 49 9.09 -6.78 7.13
CA PHE A 49 9.12 -5.88 5.97
C PHE A 49 10.23 -6.24 4.98
N GLN A 50 10.92 -7.36 5.18
CA GLN A 50 12.01 -7.77 4.32
C GLN A 50 11.50 -7.96 2.88
N GLY A 51 12.06 -7.21 1.94
CA GLY A 51 11.70 -7.26 0.52
C GLY A 51 10.44 -6.47 0.14
N LEU A 52 9.87 -5.67 1.04
CA LEU A 52 8.69 -4.85 0.75
C LEU A 52 8.91 -3.87 -0.43
N PHE A 53 10.14 -3.36 -0.59
CA PHE A 53 10.50 -2.39 -1.61
C PHE A 53 11.48 -2.95 -2.66
N SER A 54 11.68 -4.27 -2.73
CA SER A 54 12.67 -4.91 -3.63
C SER A 54 12.42 -4.63 -5.12
N GLU A 55 11.16 -4.44 -5.48
CA GLU A 55 10.75 -4.16 -6.86
C GLU A 55 10.88 -2.68 -7.24
N ILE A 56 11.15 -1.78 -6.27
CA ILE A 56 11.24 -0.34 -6.52
C ILE A 56 12.68 0.03 -6.91
N ASN A 57 12.89 0.31 -8.20
CA ASN A 57 14.16 0.83 -8.69
C ASN A 57 14.14 2.36 -8.85
N LEU A 58 14.56 3.07 -7.80
CA LEU A 58 14.70 4.54 -7.82
C LEU A 58 15.85 5.05 -8.71
N ASN A 59 16.70 4.16 -9.23
CA ASN A 59 17.77 4.49 -10.18
C ASN A 59 17.39 4.19 -11.64
N SER A 60 16.10 3.91 -11.92
CA SER A 60 15.62 3.62 -13.27
C SER A 60 15.84 4.79 -14.22
N GLU A 61 16.29 4.51 -15.45
CA GLU A 61 16.35 5.50 -16.53
C GLU A 61 14.98 6.08 -16.89
N LYS A 62 13.88 5.38 -16.54
CA LYS A 62 12.51 5.89 -16.70
C LYS A 62 12.20 7.07 -15.77
N LEU A 63 12.93 7.20 -14.67
CA LEU A 63 12.80 8.33 -13.73
C LEU A 63 13.66 9.53 -14.15
N GLY A 64 14.77 9.29 -14.86
CA GLY A 64 15.70 10.33 -15.30
C GLY A 64 17.08 9.78 -15.66
N LYS A 65 17.85 10.56 -16.44
CA LYS A 65 19.16 10.13 -16.94
C LYS A 65 20.25 10.28 -15.88
N ASN A 66 20.26 11.39 -15.15
CA ASN A 66 21.20 11.68 -14.07
C ASN A 66 20.48 11.74 -12.71
N HIS A 67 21.24 12.00 -11.65
CA HIS A 67 20.71 12.04 -10.30
C HIS A 67 19.71 13.19 -10.12
N GLU A 68 20.03 14.35 -10.68
CA GLU A 68 19.25 15.58 -10.58
C GLU A 68 17.87 15.43 -11.23
N ASP A 69 17.80 14.84 -12.43
CA ASP A 69 16.56 14.57 -13.16
C ASP A 69 15.65 13.62 -12.36
N ARG A 70 16.24 12.54 -11.81
CA ARG A 70 15.50 11.55 -11.01
C ARG A 70 14.96 12.18 -9.74
N ASN A 71 15.80 12.95 -9.05
CA ASN A 71 15.42 13.64 -7.83
C ASN A 71 14.28 14.64 -8.10
N ALA A 72 14.41 15.49 -9.11
CA ALA A 72 13.37 16.44 -9.51
C ALA A 72 12.06 15.72 -9.90
N LYS A 73 12.14 14.59 -10.60
CA LYS A 73 10.96 13.78 -10.94
C LYS A 73 10.28 13.22 -9.69
N LEU A 74 11.04 12.72 -8.73
CA LEU A 74 10.51 12.21 -7.46
C LEU A 74 9.91 13.34 -6.60
N CYS A 75 10.54 14.51 -6.54
CA CYS A 75 9.97 15.69 -5.86
C CYS A 75 8.58 16.01 -6.44
N ASN A 76 8.44 16.00 -7.76
CA ASN A 76 7.16 16.24 -8.42
C ASN A 76 6.11 15.16 -8.08
N ILE A 77 6.49 13.88 -8.13
CA ILE A 77 5.57 12.77 -7.81
C ILE A 77 5.10 12.87 -6.36
N ILE A 78 6.01 13.03 -5.40
CA ILE A 78 5.70 13.10 -3.97
C ILE A 78 4.87 14.33 -3.66
N SER A 79 5.17 15.48 -4.27
CA SER A 79 4.35 16.69 -4.11
C SER A 79 2.92 16.46 -4.57
N LYS A 80 2.71 15.78 -5.71
CA LYS A 80 1.36 15.45 -6.20
C LYS A 80 0.61 14.47 -5.31
N ILE A 81 1.33 13.48 -4.75
CA ILE A 81 0.74 12.58 -3.75
C ILE A 81 0.34 13.36 -2.49
N ALA A 82 1.21 14.27 -2.01
CA ALA A 82 0.93 15.09 -0.83
C ALA A 82 -0.28 16.03 -1.05
N GLU A 83 -0.39 16.66 -2.22
CA GLU A 83 -1.58 17.45 -2.61
C GLU A 83 -2.85 16.59 -2.54
N GLY A 84 -2.85 15.40 -3.13
CA GLY A 84 -4.03 14.52 -3.13
C GLY A 84 -4.41 13.98 -1.75
N ILE A 85 -3.43 13.61 -0.93
CA ILE A 85 -3.68 13.12 0.44
C ILE A 85 -4.18 14.25 1.35
N ALA A 86 -3.80 15.51 1.11
CA ALA A 86 -4.26 16.64 1.92
C ALA A 86 -5.78 16.83 1.86
N ASP A 87 -6.42 16.40 0.77
CA ASP A 87 -7.88 16.45 0.59
C ASP A 87 -8.62 15.30 1.29
N PHE A 88 -7.89 14.32 1.86
CA PHE A 88 -8.51 13.15 2.49
C PHE A 88 -8.90 13.47 3.93
N SER A 89 -10.12 13.05 4.30
CA SER A 89 -10.58 13.17 5.68
C SER A 89 -9.82 12.19 6.58
N THR A 90 -9.50 12.60 7.81
CA THR A 90 -8.82 11.74 8.81
C THR A 90 -9.73 10.68 9.41
N ASP A 91 -11.04 10.73 9.15
CA ASP A 91 -12.06 9.96 9.85
C ASP A 91 -12.58 8.77 9.05
N SER A 92 -12.02 8.51 7.86
CA SER A 92 -12.53 7.54 6.89
C SER A 92 -11.41 6.71 6.26
N ASP A 93 -11.71 5.44 5.95
CA ASP A 93 -10.84 4.49 5.24
C ASP A 93 -10.50 4.88 3.78
N VAL A 94 -10.62 6.17 3.42
CA VAL A 94 -10.41 6.70 2.07
C VAL A 94 -9.01 6.42 1.53
N LEU A 95 -7.98 6.36 2.39
CA LEU A 95 -6.65 5.93 1.97
C LEU A 95 -6.63 4.46 1.54
N GLY A 96 -7.36 3.60 2.25
CA GLY A 96 -7.53 2.19 1.90
C GLY A 96 -8.28 2.04 0.58
N ASP A 97 -9.42 2.72 0.45
CA ASP A 97 -10.23 2.71 -0.79
C ASP A 97 -9.43 3.21 -1.99
N ALA A 98 -8.64 4.28 -1.82
CA ALA A 98 -7.78 4.81 -2.88
C ALA A 98 -6.67 3.81 -3.25
N TYR A 99 -6.12 3.09 -2.27
CA TYR A 99 -5.11 2.06 -2.51
C TYR A 99 -5.71 0.87 -3.30
N GLU A 100 -6.90 0.39 -2.92
CA GLU A 100 -7.60 -0.67 -3.64
C GLU A 100 -7.99 -0.25 -5.05
N TYR A 101 -8.46 0.98 -5.23
CA TYR A 101 -8.74 1.55 -6.54
C TYR A 101 -7.50 1.50 -7.45
N LEU A 102 -6.35 1.94 -6.95
CA LEU A 102 -5.10 1.90 -7.72
C LEU A 102 -4.68 0.47 -8.10
N ILE A 103 -4.84 -0.51 -7.20
CA ILE A 103 -4.61 -1.93 -7.53
C ILE A 103 -5.52 -2.38 -8.67
N GLY A 104 -6.80 -2.00 -8.62
CA GLY A 104 -7.77 -2.28 -9.68
C GLY A 104 -7.38 -1.70 -11.04
N GLU A 105 -6.95 -0.44 -11.08
CA GLU A 105 -6.48 0.23 -12.31
C GLU A 105 -5.22 -0.44 -12.87
N PHE A 106 -4.26 -0.81 -12.02
CA PHE A 106 -3.07 -1.55 -12.47
C PHE A 106 -3.42 -2.94 -13.02
N ALA A 107 -4.36 -3.65 -12.38
CA ALA A 107 -4.84 -4.94 -12.87
C ALA A 107 -5.50 -4.81 -14.25
N ALA A 108 -6.40 -3.82 -14.42
CA ALA A 108 -7.08 -3.54 -15.67
C ALA A 108 -6.11 -3.16 -16.80
N GLY A 109 -5.09 -2.37 -16.50
CA GLY A 109 -4.09 -1.92 -17.48
C GLY A 109 -3.04 -2.98 -17.87
N SER A 110 -2.85 -4.05 -17.08
CA SER A 110 -1.75 -5.02 -17.25
C SER A 110 -1.97 -6.10 -18.32
N GLY A 111 -3.18 -6.25 -18.85
CA GLY A 111 -3.51 -7.25 -19.89
C GLY A 111 -3.37 -8.72 -19.47
N LYS A 112 -2.99 -9.01 -18.22
CA LYS A 112 -2.97 -10.37 -17.64
C LYS A 112 -4.38 -10.75 -17.17
N LYS A 113 -4.71 -12.05 -17.15
CA LYS A 113 -6.01 -12.54 -16.66
C LYS A 113 -6.19 -12.10 -15.19
N ALA A 114 -7.02 -11.08 -14.97
CA ALA A 114 -7.10 -10.31 -13.73
C ALA A 114 -7.47 -11.13 -12.48
N GLY A 115 -8.14 -12.28 -12.64
CA GLY A 115 -8.66 -13.07 -11.52
C GLY A 115 -7.61 -13.69 -10.58
N GLU A 116 -6.35 -13.82 -11.01
CA GLU A 116 -5.25 -14.33 -10.15
C GLU A 116 -4.61 -13.22 -9.30
N PHE A 117 -4.81 -11.95 -9.67
CA PHE A 117 -4.10 -10.81 -9.06
C PHE A 117 -5.03 -9.89 -8.27
N TYR A 118 -6.26 -9.67 -8.74
CA TYR A 118 -7.22 -8.76 -8.12
C TYR A 118 -8.65 -9.25 -8.33
N THR A 119 -9.43 -9.24 -7.25
CA THR A 119 -10.86 -9.53 -7.28
C THR A 119 -11.63 -8.21 -7.23
N PRO A 120 -12.41 -7.86 -8.28
CA PRO A 120 -13.21 -6.63 -8.29
C PRO A 120 -14.12 -6.51 -7.06
N GLN A 121 -14.26 -5.28 -6.54
CA GLN A 121 -15.00 -5.01 -5.29
C GLN A 121 -16.42 -5.58 -5.28
N GLN A 122 -17.14 -5.50 -6.41
CA GLN A 122 -18.50 -6.02 -6.50
C GLN A 122 -18.55 -7.53 -6.28
N LEU A 123 -17.54 -8.26 -6.77
CA LEU A 123 -17.43 -9.71 -6.53
C LEU A 123 -16.99 -9.99 -5.11
N SER A 124 -16.06 -9.19 -4.55
CA SER A 124 -15.66 -9.29 -3.15
C SER A 124 -16.84 -9.10 -2.21
N ASN A 125 -17.73 -8.14 -2.48
CA ASN A 125 -18.94 -7.89 -1.70
C ASN A 125 -19.87 -9.10 -1.73
N ILE A 126 -20.12 -9.67 -2.91
CA ILE A 126 -20.97 -10.85 -3.02
C ILE A 126 -20.38 -12.04 -2.26
N LEU A 127 -19.07 -12.30 -2.42
CA LEU A 127 -18.40 -13.43 -1.79
C LEU A 127 -18.33 -13.28 -0.26
N SER A 128 -18.02 -12.09 0.25
CA SER A 128 -18.01 -11.80 1.70
C SER A 128 -19.41 -11.94 2.31
N GLU A 129 -20.45 -11.45 1.64
CA GLU A 129 -21.85 -11.63 2.05
C GLU A 129 -22.21 -13.13 2.14
N ILE A 130 -21.79 -13.95 1.17
CA ILE A 130 -22.03 -15.39 1.20
C ILE A 130 -21.24 -16.07 2.34
N VAL A 131 -19.94 -15.79 2.48
CA VAL A 131 -19.06 -16.43 3.46
C VAL A 131 -19.45 -16.10 4.90
N THR A 132 -20.07 -14.94 5.13
CA THR A 132 -20.53 -14.53 6.46
C THR A 132 -21.83 -15.21 6.90
N LEU A 133 -22.57 -15.88 6.01
CA LEU A 133 -23.78 -16.64 6.37
C LEU A 133 -23.44 -17.90 7.16
N ASP A 134 -24.43 -18.43 7.89
CA ASP A 134 -24.29 -19.76 8.48
C ASP A 134 -24.18 -20.83 7.39
N SER A 135 -23.12 -21.64 7.49
CA SER A 135 -22.76 -22.64 6.49
C SER A 135 -23.67 -23.88 6.50
N GLN A 136 -24.40 -24.11 7.60
CA GLN A 136 -25.33 -25.22 7.73
C GLN A 136 -26.76 -24.78 7.37
N ASP A 137 -27.15 -23.55 7.76
CA ASP A 137 -28.45 -22.97 7.40
C ASP A 137 -28.35 -21.45 7.14
N PRO A 138 -28.18 -21.04 5.88
CA PRO A 138 -28.09 -19.62 5.50
C PRO A 138 -29.30 -18.77 5.89
N THR A 139 -30.48 -19.38 6.10
CA THR A 139 -31.70 -18.65 6.48
C THR A 139 -31.63 -18.08 7.90
N THR A 140 -30.74 -18.62 8.74
CA THR A 140 -30.47 -18.11 10.08
C THR A 140 -29.67 -16.80 10.09
N GLY A 141 -29.17 -16.37 8.93
CA GLY A 141 -28.48 -15.10 8.73
C GLY A 141 -26.97 -15.16 8.94
N LYS A 142 -26.37 -14.00 9.19
CA LYS A 142 -24.92 -13.84 9.31
C LYS A 142 -24.39 -14.34 10.65
N LYS A 143 -23.25 -15.00 10.62
CA LYS A 143 -22.49 -15.40 11.81
C LYS A 143 -21.94 -14.16 12.50
N LYS A 144 -22.15 -14.07 13.82
CA LYS A 144 -21.65 -12.95 14.64
C LYS A 144 -20.12 -12.86 14.73
N LYS A 145 -19.42 -13.97 14.46
CA LYS A 145 -17.95 -14.03 14.52
C LYS A 145 -17.42 -15.10 13.58
N LEU A 146 -16.42 -14.72 12.79
CA LEU A 146 -15.56 -15.64 12.05
C LEU A 146 -14.23 -15.77 12.80
N ASN A 147 -13.80 -17.00 13.08
CA ASN A 147 -12.55 -17.24 13.83
C ASN A 147 -11.32 -17.24 12.93
N LYS A 148 -11.45 -17.74 11.70
CA LYS A 148 -10.39 -17.86 10.70
C LYS A 148 -11.01 -17.71 9.32
N VAL A 149 -10.32 -16.98 8.45
CA VAL A 149 -10.62 -16.87 7.01
C VAL A 149 -9.36 -17.29 6.27
N LEU A 150 -9.51 -18.05 5.20
CA LEU A 150 -8.40 -18.60 4.42
C LEU A 150 -8.72 -18.49 2.93
N ASP A 151 -7.78 -17.96 2.18
CA ASP A 151 -7.77 -17.96 0.72
C ASP A 151 -6.39 -18.47 0.25
N PHE A 152 -6.39 -19.56 -0.49
CA PHE A 152 -5.17 -20.22 -0.99
C PHE A 152 -4.53 -19.49 -2.17
N ALA A 153 -5.24 -18.55 -2.80
CA ALA A 153 -4.82 -17.81 -3.98
C ALA A 153 -5.23 -16.33 -3.88
N CYS A 154 -5.01 -15.71 -2.70
CA CYS A 154 -5.55 -14.39 -2.36
C CYS A 154 -5.05 -13.22 -3.23
N GLY A 155 -4.02 -13.40 -4.07
CA GLY A 155 -3.48 -12.35 -4.93
C GLY A 155 -3.08 -11.11 -4.13
N SER A 156 -3.73 -9.98 -4.40
CA SER A 156 -3.58 -8.70 -3.68
C SER A 156 -4.13 -8.70 -2.25
N GLY A 157 -4.92 -9.70 -1.87
CA GLY A 157 -5.54 -9.80 -0.54
C GLY A 157 -6.81 -8.96 -0.37
N SER A 158 -7.21 -8.15 -1.37
CA SER A 158 -8.39 -7.26 -1.27
C SER A 158 -9.68 -7.99 -0.88
N LEU A 159 -9.90 -9.21 -1.37
CA LEU A 159 -11.06 -10.02 -0.99
C LEU A 159 -11.13 -10.32 0.51
N LEU A 160 -9.98 -10.47 1.18
CA LEU A 160 -9.89 -10.78 2.61
C LEU A 160 -10.06 -9.54 3.50
N LEU A 161 -9.96 -8.34 2.94
CA LEU A 161 -10.05 -7.06 3.66
C LEU A 161 -11.44 -6.41 3.62
N ASN A 162 -12.38 -7.05 2.93
CA ASN A 162 -13.74 -6.56 2.70
C ASN A 162 -14.64 -6.63 3.94
#